data_AF-A0A2N5IZ74-F1
#
_entry.id   AF-A0A2N5IZ74-F1
#
_cell.length_a   1.000
_cell.length_b   1.000
_cell.length_c   1.000
_cell.angle_alpha   90.00
_cell.angle_beta   90.00
_cell.angle_gamma   90.00
#
_symmetry.space_group_name_H-M   'P 1'
#
loop_
_entity.id
_entity.type
_entity.pdbx_description
1 polymer ?
#
loop_
_entity_poly.entity_id
_entity_poly.type
_entity_poly.pdbx_seq_one_letter_code
_entity_poly.pdbx_strand_id
1 'polypeptide(L)'
;MPTLVVSITLFVLALLIGIEVIGKVPATLHTPLMSGANSIHGIVIVGVVIVAAEANSPLAYVFIFLAAVLGTMNVVGGYVVTDRMLEMFKSNKKKGEEK
;
A
#
# COMPACT_ATOMS: atom_id res chain seq x y z
N MET A 1 30.33 1.08 -5.06
CA MET A 1 29.75 2.16 -4.24
C MET A 1 29.39 1.59 -2.88
N PRO A 2 29.54 2.33 -1.76
CA PRO A 2 29.07 1.85 -0.47
C PRO A 2 27.55 1.59 -0.54
N THR A 3 27.08 0.44 -0.05
CA THR A 3 25.65 0.05 -0.05
C THR A 3 24.75 1.10 0.60
N LEU A 4 25.26 1.79 1.61
CA LEU A 4 24.58 2.93 2.25
C LEU A 4 24.36 4.10 1.29
N VAL A 5 25.38 4.47 0.49
CA VAL A 5 25.27 5.55 -0.50
C VAL A 5 24.20 5.20 -1.53
N VAL A 6 24.19 3.97 -2.03
CA VAL A 6 23.15 3.50 -2.97
C VAL A 6 21.75 3.57 -2.35
N SER A 7 21.60 3.12 -1.10
CA SER A 7 20.30 3.13 -0.41
C SER A 7 19.77 4.55 -0.19
N ILE A 8 20.65 5.48 0.19
CA ILE A 8 20.29 6.90 0.34
C ILE A 8 19.93 7.51 -1.01
N THR A 9 20.69 7.22 -2.07
CA THR A 9 20.36 7.69 -3.42
C THR A 9 18.98 7.19 -3.85
N LEU A 10 18.66 5.90 -3.66
CA LEU A 10 17.35 5.34 -3.96
C LEU A 10 16.23 5.99 -3.13
N PHE A 11 16.47 6.21 -1.84
CA PHE A 11 15.52 6.87 -0.94
C PHE A 11 15.20 8.30 -1.41
N VAL A 12 16.22 9.11 -1.70
CA VAL A 12 16.03 10.50 -2.15
C VAL A 12 15.32 10.53 -3.51
N LEU A 13 15.71 9.68 -4.46
CA LEU A 13 15.04 9.63 -5.77
C LEU A 13 13.57 9.18 -5.63
N ALA A 14 13.27 8.21 -4.77
CA ALA A 14 11.91 7.76 -4.52
C ALA A 14 11.04 8.89 -3.91
N LEU A 15 11.58 9.70 -3.01
CA LEU A 15 10.87 10.88 -2.47
C LEU A 15 10.55 11.91 -3.55
N LEU A 16 11.54 12.24 -4.40
CA LEU A 16 11.35 13.18 -5.51
C LEU A 16 10.27 12.69 -6.48
N ILE A 17 10.30 11.40 -6.83
CA ILE A 17 9.27 10.77 -7.68
C ILE A 17 7.90 10.84 -7.00
N GLY A 18 7.82 10.54 -5.70
CA GLY A 18 6.58 10.60 -4.94
C GLY A 18 5.91 11.98 -4.98
N ILE A 19 6.70 13.05 -4.78
CA ILE A 19 6.22 14.43 -4.86
C ILE A 19 5.70 14.76 -6.27
N GLU A 20 6.49 14.44 -7.30
CA GLU A 20 6.16 14.74 -8.70
C GLU A 20 4.90 14.00 -9.19
N VAL A 21 4.73 12.74 -8.77
CA VAL A 21 3.57 11.92 -9.15
C VAL A 21 2.31 12.39 -8.44
N ILE A 22 2.37 12.62 -7.12
CA ILE A 22 1.20 13.06 -6.33
C ILE A 22 0.75 14.47 -6.76
N GLY A 23 1.70 15.36 -7.07
CA GLY A 23 1.42 16.72 -7.52
C GLY A 23 0.60 16.81 -8.81
N LYS A 24 0.51 15.72 -9.59
CA LYS A 24 -0.25 15.65 -10.85
C LYS A 24 -1.62 14.98 -10.72
N VAL A 25 -2.00 14.55 -9.51
CA VAL A 25 -3.29 13.89 -9.29
C VAL A 25 -4.40 14.95 -9.16
N PRO A 26 -5.53 14.82 -9.89
CA PRO A 26 -6.63 15.77 -9.78
C PRO A 26 -7.29 15.71 -8.39
N ALA A 27 -7.86 16.84 -7.96
CA ALA A 27 -8.41 16.98 -6.61
C ALA A 27 -9.50 15.95 -6.26
N THR A 28 -10.27 15.52 -7.28
CA THR A 28 -11.32 14.49 -7.15
C THR A 28 -10.78 13.13 -6.71
N LEU A 29 -9.49 12.85 -6.94
CA LEU A 29 -8.87 11.57 -6.62
C LEU A 29 -8.05 11.59 -5.32
N HIS A 30 -7.97 12.69 -4.56
CA HIS A 30 -7.17 12.71 -3.33
C HIS A 30 -7.62 11.69 -2.28
N THR A 31 -8.93 11.48 -2.12
CA THR A 31 -9.45 10.50 -1.15
C THR A 31 -9.18 9.06 -1.60
N PRO A 32 -9.47 8.66 -2.86
CA PRO A 32 -9.01 7.37 -3.39
C PRO A 32 -7.48 7.19 -3.32
N LEU A 33 -6.71 8.24 -3.60
CA LEU A 33 -5.25 8.22 -3.55
C LEU A 33 -4.74 7.98 -2.12
N MET A 34 -5.33 8.64 -1.13
CA MET A 34 -5.00 8.42 0.28
C MET A 34 -5.25 6.96 0.69
N SER A 35 -6.38 6.38 0.27
CA SER A 35 -6.68 4.95 0.49
C SER A 35 -5.71 4.04 -0.25
N GLY A 36 -5.36 4.37 -1.51
CA GLY A 36 -4.41 3.61 -2.31
C GLY A 36 -3.02 3.58 -1.68
N ALA A 37 -2.52 4.74 -1.24
CA ALA A 37 -1.26 4.85 -0.51
C ALA A 37 -1.28 4.04 0.80
N ASN A 38 -2.44 4.00 1.49
CA ASN A 38 -2.65 3.14 2.65
C ASN A 38 -2.51 1.63 2.34
N SER A 39 -2.83 1.22 1.11
CA SER A 39 -2.70 -0.18 0.67
C SER A 39 -1.26 -0.54 0.29
N ILE A 40 -0.54 0.42 -0.29
CA ILE A 40 0.85 0.25 -0.75
C ILE A 40 1.82 0.11 0.43
N HIS A 41 1.65 0.88 1.51
CA HIS A 41 2.54 0.74 2.68
C HIS A 41 2.35 -0.59 3.41
N GLY A 42 1.29 -1.35 3.11
CA GLY A 42 1.12 -2.73 3.53
C GLY A 42 2.23 -3.69 3.07
N ILE A 43 3.18 -3.22 2.25
CA ILE A 43 4.49 -3.87 1.99
C ILE A 43 5.24 -4.28 3.27
N VAL A 44 4.86 -3.77 4.44
CA VAL A 44 5.29 -4.25 5.77
C VAL A 44 5.21 -5.78 5.90
N ILE A 45 4.29 -6.46 5.20
CA ILE A 45 4.24 -7.94 5.16
C ILE A 45 5.57 -8.57 4.72
N VAL A 46 6.33 -7.94 3.82
CA VAL A 46 7.67 -8.42 3.42
C VAL A 46 8.62 -8.41 4.62
N GLY A 47 8.55 -7.37 5.45
CA GLY A 47 9.30 -7.31 6.71
C GLY A 47 8.90 -8.44 7.67
N VAL A 48 7.61 -8.76 7.74
CA VAL A 48 7.13 -9.90 8.55
C VAL A 48 7.74 -11.22 8.07
N VAL A 49 7.80 -11.46 6.75
CA VAL A 49 8.42 -12.67 6.18
C VAL A 49 9.91 -12.75 6.51
N ILE A 50 10.64 -11.64 6.39
CA ILE A 50 12.07 -11.59 6.70
C ILE A 50 12.31 -11.88 8.19
N VAL A 51 11.57 -11.23 9.09
CA VAL A 51 11.70 -11.44 10.54
C VAL A 51 11.25 -12.85 10.94
N ALA A 52 10.24 -13.41 10.28
CA ALA A 52 9.79 -14.76 10.51
C ALA A 52 10.87 -15.81 10.19
N ALA A 53 11.72 -15.55 9.20
CA ALA A 53 12.82 -16.45 8.85
C ALA A 53 13.90 -16.53 9.94
N GLU A 54 14.04 -15.50 10.79
CA GLU A 54 15.04 -15.45 11.87
C GLU A 54 14.45 -15.77 13.25
N ALA A 55 13.15 -16.07 13.32
CA ALA A 55 12.44 -16.26 14.57
C ALA A 55 12.87 -17.55 15.29
N ASN A 56 13.26 -17.42 16.56
CA ASN A 56 13.80 -18.51 17.37
C ASN A 56 13.23 -18.61 18.79
N SER A 57 12.22 -17.80 19.13
CA SER A 57 11.59 -17.83 20.45
C SER A 57 10.05 -17.87 20.35
N PRO A 58 9.36 -18.52 21.31
CA PRO A 58 7.90 -18.54 21.35
C PRO A 58 7.27 -17.13 21.32
N LEU A 59 7.91 -16.18 22.01
CA LEU A 59 7.45 -14.78 22.02
C LEU A 59 7.61 -14.11 20.64
N ALA A 60 8.71 -14.37 19.92
CA ALA A 60 8.89 -13.86 18.56
C ALA A 60 7.79 -14.37 17.63
N TYR A 61 7.43 -15.65 17.71
CA TYR A 61 6.36 -16.22 16.88
C TYR A 61 5.00 -15.56 17.15
N VAL A 62 4.69 -15.21 18.40
CA VAL A 62 3.47 -14.46 18.74
C VAL A 62 3.47 -13.08 18.07
N PHE A 63 4.57 -12.34 18.15
CA PHE A 63 4.69 -11.03 17.50
C PHE A 63 4.63 -11.13 15.98
N ILE A 64 5.25 -12.14 15.38
CA ILE A 64 5.19 -12.39 13.94
C ILE A 64 3.76 -12.71 13.51
N PHE A 65 3.05 -13.53 14.27
CA PHE A 65 1.65 -13.84 13.99
C PHE A 65 0.78 -12.58 14.02
N LEU A 66 0.92 -11.75 15.07
CA LEU A 66 0.19 -10.48 15.16
C LEU A 66 0.57 -9.53 14.03
N ALA A 67 1.86 -9.40 13.71
CA ALA A 67 2.34 -8.55 12.63
C ALA A 67 1.82 -9.03 11.26
N ALA A 68 1.75 -10.33 11.04
CA ALA A 68 1.16 -10.92 9.83
C ALA A 68 -0.32 -10.58 9.72
N VAL A 69 -1.11 -10.81 10.78
CA VAL A 69 -2.55 -10.51 10.80
C VAL A 69 -2.81 -9.02 10.55
N LEU A 70 -2.10 -8.14 11.25
CA LEU A 70 -2.26 -6.69 11.09
C LEU A 70 -1.80 -6.21 9.72
N GLY A 71 -0.67 -6.73 9.21
CA GLY A 71 -0.17 -6.41 7.87
C GLY A 71 -1.13 -6.86 6.78
N THR A 72 -1.65 -8.08 6.86
CA THR A 72 -2.66 -8.59 5.92
C THR A 72 -3.95 -7.77 6.00
N MET A 73 -4.42 -7.41 7.19
CA MET A 73 -5.60 -6.56 7.35
C MET A 73 -5.40 -5.19 6.69
N ASN A 74 -4.21 -4.59 6.81
CA ASN A 74 -3.88 -3.33 6.16
C ASN A 74 -3.89 -3.44 4.63
N VAL A 75 -3.19 -4.44 4.06
CA VAL A 75 -3.16 -4.65 2.60
C VAL A 75 -4.56 -4.93 2.06
N VAL A 76 -5.24 -5.95 2.59
CA VAL A 76 -6.54 -6.38 2.07
C VAL A 76 -7.60 -5.29 2.28
N GLY A 77 -7.66 -4.70 3.49
CA GLY A 77 -8.61 -3.64 3.80
C GLY A 77 -8.38 -2.41 2.93
N GLY A 78 -7.12 -1.99 2.77
CA GLY A 78 -6.77 -0.88 1.89
C GLY A 78 -7.19 -1.13 0.45
N TYR A 79 -6.86 -2.30 -0.11
CA TYR A 79 -7.18 -2.62 -1.51
C TYR A 79 -8.70 -2.64 -1.76
N VAL A 80 -9.46 -3.28 -0.86
CA VAL A 80 -10.93 -3.36 -0.98
C VAL A 80 -11.58 -1.97 -0.90
N VAL A 81 -11.13 -1.12 0.03
CA VAL A 81 -11.66 0.24 0.17
C VAL A 81 -11.30 1.09 -1.04
N THR A 82 -10.07 0.99 -1.53
CA THR A 82 -9.61 1.74 -2.70
C THR A 82 -10.38 1.34 -3.96
N ASP A 83 -10.60 0.04 -4.16
CA ASP A 83 -11.38 -0.47 -5.30
C ASP A 83 -12.81 0.09 -5.29
N ARG A 84 -13.51 0.00 -4.15
CA ARG A 84 -14.85 0.60 -3.98
C ARG A 84 -14.87 2.11 -4.23
N MET A 85 -13.82 2.82 -3.82
CA MET A 85 -13.71 4.25 -4.09
C MET A 85 -13.54 4.56 -5.59
N LEU A 86 -12.72 3.77 -6.29
CA LEU A 86 -12.49 3.93 -7.72
C LEU A 86 -13.69 3.49 -8.57
N GLU A 87 -14.50 2.55 -8.10
CA GLU A 87 -15.76 2.18 -8.74
C GLU A 87 -16.73 3.35 -8.90
N MET A 88 -16.72 4.31 -7.97
CA MET A 88 -17.55 5.51 -8.06
C MET A 88 -17.23 6.42 -9.26
N PHE A 89 -16.05 6.24 -9.87
CA PHE A 89 -15.62 6.98 -11.08
C PHE A 89 -15.95 6.23 -12.37
N LYS A 90 -16.39 4.96 -12.30
CA LYS A 90 -16.83 4.22 -13.49
C LYS A 90 -18.18 4.79 -13.92
N SER A 91 -18.23 5.39 -15.11
CA SER A 91 -19.50 5.84 -15.70
C SER A 91 -20.43 4.63 -15.82
N ASN A 92 -21.63 4.76 -15.24
CA ASN A 92 -22.64 3.70 -15.21
C ASN A 92 -23.28 3.57 -16.61
N LYS A 93 -22.53 3.09 -17.59
CA LYS A 93 -23.01 2.84 -18.95
C LYS A 93 -23.78 1.51 -19.00
N LYS A 94 -24.83 1.39 -18.18
CA LYS A 94 -25.92 0.40 -18.31
C LYS A 94 -27.07 0.73 -17.34
N LYS A 95 -27.95 1.63 -17.79
CA LYS A 95 -29.40 1.61 -17.53
C LYS A 95 -30.08 2.51 -18.56
N GLY A 96 -29.97 2.08 -19.80
CA GLY A 96 -30.68 2.62 -20.95
C GLY A 96 -31.05 1.45 -21.83
N GLU A 97 -31.90 0.57 -21.32
CA GLU A 97 -32.62 -0.47 -22.06
C GLU A 97 -33.62 -1.13 -21.10
N GLU A 98 -34.74 -0.45 -20.88
CA GLU A 98 -36.04 -1.07 -20.64
C GLU A 98 -37.04 -0.02 -21.18
N LYS A 99 -37.34 -0.16 -22.47
CA LYS A 99 -38.59 0.32 -23.07
C LYS A 99 -39.67 -0.69 -22.74
#